data_AF-A0A371CMM4-F1
#
_entry.id   AF-A0A371CMM4-F1
#
_cell.length_a   1.000
_cell.length_b   1.000
_cell.length_c   1.000
_cell.angle_alpha   90.00
_cell.angle_beta   90.00
_cell.angle_gamma   90.00
#
_symmetry.space_group_name_H-M   'P 1'
#
loop_
_entity.id
_entity.type
_entity.pdbx_description
1 polymer ?
#
loop_
_entity_poly.entity_id
_entity_poly.type
_entity_poly.pdbx_seq_one_letter_code
_entity_poly.pdbx_strand_id
1 'polypeptide(L)' 'PYEARFGEVPDLRDLHQFGAKVWVRKEHAPKMQSKAREGRFVGYSDHSKGYR' A
#
# COMPACT_ATOMS: atom_id res chain seq x y z
N PRO A 1 -13.39 17.76 -6.77
CA PRO A 1 -13.08 16.47 -7.45
C PRO A 1 -11.81 16.61 -8.31
N TYR A 2 -10.87 15.68 -8.23
CA TYR A 2 -9.61 15.70 -9.03
C TYR A 2 -9.91 15.87 -10.52
N GLU A 3 -10.91 15.16 -11.02
CA GLU A 3 -11.41 15.23 -12.40
C GLU A 3 -11.94 16.62 -12.78
N ALA A 4 -12.63 17.31 -11.87
CA ALA A 4 -13.13 18.67 -12.13
C ALA A 4 -12.03 19.74 -12.10
N ARG A 5 -10.83 19.40 -11.57
CA ARG A 5 -9.70 20.32 -11.47
C ARG A 5 -8.66 20.10 -12.58
N PHE A 6 -8.44 18.85 -12.98
CA PHE A 6 -7.41 18.48 -13.94
C PHE A 6 -7.97 18.00 -15.29
N GLY A 7 -9.28 17.73 -15.38
CA GLY A 7 -9.91 17.24 -16.62
C GLY A 7 -9.53 15.81 -17.00
N GLU A 8 -8.62 15.18 -16.25
CA GLU A 8 -8.13 13.83 -16.47
C GLU A 8 -8.65 12.87 -15.40
N VAL A 9 -8.99 11.66 -15.85
CA VAL A 9 -9.30 10.55 -14.95
C VAL A 9 -8.01 10.19 -14.22
N PRO A 10 -8.00 10.18 -12.87
CA PRO A 10 -6.80 9.81 -12.13
C PRO A 10 -6.40 8.37 -12.50
N ASP A 11 -5.11 8.16 -12.73
CA ASP A 11 -4.61 6.81 -13.02
C ASP A 11 -4.69 5.94 -11.76
N LEU A 12 -5.65 5.03 -11.74
CA LEU A 12 -5.90 4.11 -10.62
C LEU A 12 -5.15 2.78 -10.78
N ARG A 13 -4.30 2.61 -11.80
CA ARG A 13 -3.60 1.33 -12.05
C ARG A 13 -2.58 0.96 -10.97
N ASP A 14 -1.98 1.97 -10.33
CA ASP A 14 -1.11 1.78 -9.16
C ASP A 14 -1.90 1.73 -7.84
N LEU A 15 -3.24 1.81 -7.89
CA LEU A 15 -4.08 1.71 -6.71
C LEU A 15 -4.26 0.23 -6.33
N HIS A 16 -3.57 -0.20 -5.27
CA HIS A 16 -3.81 -1.52 -4.71
C HIS A 16 -5.25 -1.58 -4.19
N GLN A 17 -5.99 -2.62 -4.55
CA GLN A 17 -7.36 -2.79 -4.07
C GLN A 17 -7.37 -2.95 -2.55
N PHE A 18 -8.26 -2.22 -1.87
CA PHE A 18 -8.50 -2.39 -0.45
C PHE A 18 -8.81 -3.86 -0.13
N GLY A 19 -8.13 -4.42 0.87
CA GLY A 19 -8.28 -5.82 1.27
C GLY A 19 -7.43 -6.82 0.49
N ALA A 20 -6.65 -6.40 -0.51
CA ALA A 20 -5.73 -7.27 -1.23
C ALA A 20 -4.71 -7.91 -0.28
N LYS A 21 -4.35 -9.18 -0.54
CA LYS A 21 -3.33 -9.90 0.22
C LYS A 21 -1.96 -9.29 -0.09
N VAL A 22 -1.33 -8.71 0.93
CA VAL A 22 -0.02 -8.07 0.82
C VAL A 22 0.98 -8.72 1.76
N TRP A 23 2.26 -8.63 1.39
CA TRP A 23 3.37 -9.13 2.18
C TRP A 23 4.25 -7.97 2.59
N VAL A 24 4.30 -7.68 3.89
CA VAL A 24 5.11 -6.60 4.43
C VAL A 24 6.40 -7.18 5.02
N ARG A 25 7.52 -6.57 4.68
CA ARG A 25 8.82 -6.95 5.25
C ARG A 25 8.91 -6.47 6.70
N LYS A 26 9.24 -7.38 7.61
CA LYS A 26 9.60 -7.09 9.00
C LYS A 26 11.04 -6.59 9.03
N GLU A 27 11.27 -5.34 9.42
CA GLU A 27 12.61 -4.76 9.48
C GLU A 27 13.51 -5.41 10.56
N HIS A 28 12.92 -5.82 11.68
CA HIS A 28 13.63 -6.39 12.83
C HIS A 28 13.43 -7.91 13.01
N ALA A 29 13.34 -8.69 11.94
CA ALA A 29 13.21 -10.14 12.05
C ALA A 29 14.58 -10.85 12.18
N PRO A 30 14.77 -11.77 13.16
CA PRO A 30 16.00 -12.53 13.31
C PRO A 30 16.30 -13.38 12.07
N LYS A 31 17.58 -13.67 11.80
CA LYS A 31 18.08 -14.26 10.53
C LYS A 31 17.39 -15.58 10.13
N MET A 32 16.94 -16.36 11.11
CA MET A 32 16.26 -17.65 10.91
C MET A 32 14.73 -17.57 10.87
N GLN A 33 14.11 -16.40 11.08
CA GLN A 33 12.65 -16.26 11.04
C GLN A 33 12.15 -15.64 9.75
N SER A 34 10.90 -15.94 9.41
CA SER A 34 10.22 -15.31 8.27
C SER A 34 10.21 -13.79 8.41
N LYS A 35 10.83 -13.14 7.44
CA LYS A 35 10.90 -11.68 7.31
C LYS A 35 9.67 -11.11 6.63
N ALA A 36 8.72 -11.94 6.20
CA ALA A 36 7.49 -11.52 5.56
C ALA A 36 6.30 -11.72 6.52
N ARG A 37 5.47 -10.69 6.66
CA ARG A 37 4.18 -10.79 7.35
C ARG A 37 3.07 -10.67 6.31
N GLU A 38 2.20 -11.67 6.27
CA GLU A 38 0.96 -11.57 5.52
C GLU A 38 0.04 -10.55 6.19
N GLY A 39 -0.56 -9.68 5.38
CA GLY A 39 -1.52 -8.69 5.82
C GLY A 39 -2.53 -8.40 4.73
N ARG A 40 -3.51 -7.56 5.05
CA ARG A 40 -4.45 -7.00 4.07
C ARG A 40 -4.10 -5.55 3.85
N PHE A 41 -4.15 -5.11 2.60
CA PHE A 41 -3.94 -3.72 2.24
C PHE A 41 -5.07 -2.86 2.82
N VAL A 42 -4.77 -1.97 3.75
CA VAL A 42 -5.78 -1.10 4.40
C VAL A 42 -5.83 0.27 3.74
N GLY A 43 -4.73 0.73 3.15
CA GLY A 43 -4.73 1.93 2.34
C GLY A 43 -3.37 2.62 2.24
N TYR A 44 -3.42 3.84 1.73
CA TYR A 44 -2.26 4.71 1.62
C TYR A 44 -2.09 5.49 2.93
N SER A 45 -0.84 5.68 3.35
CA SER A 45 -0.55 6.49 4.52
C SER A 45 -0.71 7.97 4.19
N ASP A 46 -1.50 8.70 4.98
CA ASP A 46 -1.61 10.17 4.85
C ASP A 46 -0.33 10.90 5.32
N HIS A 47 0.53 10.21 6.07
CA HIS A 47 1.70 10.79 6.74
C HIS A 47 3.04 10.32 6.16
N SER A 48 3.04 9.41 5.19
CA SER A 48 4.25 8.93 4.54
C SER A 48 3.99 8.57 3.08
N LYS A 49 5.02 8.66 2.23
CA LYS A 49 4.95 8.23 0.81
C LYS A 49 4.90 6.69 0.67
N GLY A 50 4.23 6.00 1.57
CA GLY A 50 4.21 4.54 1.67
C GLY A 50 2.83 3.97 1.94
N TYR A 51 2.75 2.65 1.86
CA TYR A 51 1.55 1.86 2.11
C TYR A 51 1.41 1.57 3.62
N ARG A 52 0.17 1.55 4.14
CA ARG A 52 -0.13 1.21 5.54
C ARG A 52 -0.82 -0.15 5.67
#